data_AF-A0AAW0M2M1-F1
#
_entry.id   AF-A0AAW0M2M1-F1
#
_cell.length_a   1.000
_cell.length_b   1.000
_cell.length_c   1.000
_cell.angle_alpha   90.00
_cell.angle_beta   90.00
_cell.angle_gamma   90.00
#
_symmetry.space_group_name_H-M   'P 1'
#
loop_
_entity.id
_entity.type
_entity.pdbx_description
1 polymer ?
#
loop_
_entity_poly.entity_id
_entity_poly.type
_entity_poly.pdbx_seq_one_letter_code
_entity_poly.pdbx_strand_id
1 'polypeptide(L)'
;TLLGTQWQSHWESLDLIKYVDSNFEGPSLPYPNDPAKKEFAEELITYSDTFNKIVFASFKGDTVKEAGPAFDHLENALHKFNDGPFFLGHELSLVEIIYIPFVEKFQAFLSGVWNYDITAGRPKLTKWIEEVNKIDAYKPTKRDPKLTVEYYSAVFLVLTI
;
A
#
# COMPACT_ATOMS: atom_id res chain seq x y z
N THR A 1 -40.77 1.97 23.28
CA THR A 1 -40.77 1.21 22.03
C THR A 1 -39.36 1.23 21.47
N LEU A 2 -38.68 0.10 21.50
CA LEU A 2 -37.39 -0.12 20.86
C LEU A 2 -37.59 -0.17 19.34
N LEU A 3 -37.00 0.79 18.63
CA LEU A 3 -36.64 0.72 17.22
C LEU A 3 -35.33 1.55 17.15
N GLY A 4 -34.15 0.96 17.32
CA GLY A 4 -33.63 -0.08 16.43
C GLY A 4 -33.05 0.56 15.17
N THR A 5 -32.33 1.69 15.28
CA THR A 5 -31.45 2.13 14.19
C THR A 5 -30.28 1.17 14.12
N GLN A 6 -30.38 0.31 13.13
CA GLN A 6 -29.37 -0.58 12.62
C GLN A 6 -28.11 0.25 12.34
N TRP A 7 -27.15 0.28 13.27
CA TRP A 7 -25.80 0.79 12.98
C TRP A 7 -25.09 -0.23 12.08
N GLN A 8 -25.48 -0.30 10.82
CA GLN A 8 -24.64 -0.88 9.78
C GLN A 8 -23.63 0.19 9.37
N SER A 9 -22.56 0.29 10.13
CA SER A 9 -21.43 1.13 9.77
C SER A 9 -20.57 0.36 8.77
N HIS A 10 -20.96 0.39 7.48
CA HIS A 10 -20.11 -0.07 6.37
C HIS A 10 -19.12 1.05 6.07
N TRP A 11 -18.00 1.07 6.80
CA TRP A 11 -16.91 2.00 6.52
C TRP A 11 -15.76 1.24 5.93
N GLU A 12 -15.39 1.58 4.69
CA GLU A 12 -14.15 1.08 4.09
C GLU A 12 -12.96 1.89 4.61
N SER A 13 -11.77 1.29 4.60
CA SER A 13 -10.55 1.95 5.09
C SER A 13 -10.30 3.32 4.42
N LEU A 14 -10.65 3.45 3.13
CA LEU A 14 -10.56 4.71 2.38
C LEU A 14 -11.55 5.77 2.87
N ASP A 15 -12.76 5.36 3.29
CA ASP A 15 -13.76 6.27 3.84
C ASP A 15 -13.32 6.78 5.22
N LEU A 16 -12.71 5.90 6.02
CA LEU A 16 -12.18 6.28 7.34
C LEU A 16 -11.04 7.29 7.23
N ILE A 17 -10.12 7.12 6.27
CA ILE A 17 -9.03 8.07 6.08
C ILE A 17 -9.57 9.46 5.69
N LYS A 18 -10.54 9.51 4.77
CA LYS A 18 -11.21 10.77 4.39
C LYS A 18 -11.98 11.39 5.56
N TYR A 19 -12.64 10.55 6.36
CA TYR A 19 -13.39 11.01 7.53
C TYR A 19 -12.46 11.64 8.57
N VAL A 20 -11.33 10.99 8.88
CA VAL A 20 -10.34 11.53 9.82
C VAL A 20 -9.82 12.88 9.33
N ASP A 21 -9.42 12.96 8.07
CA ASP A 21 -8.90 14.19 7.46
C ASP A 21 -9.92 15.36 7.47
N SER A 22 -11.21 15.05 7.33
CA SER A 22 -12.27 16.07 7.27
C SER A 22 -12.85 16.48 8.63
N ASN A 23 -12.68 15.67 9.69
CA ASN A 23 -13.39 15.85 10.96
C ASN A 23 -12.48 16.08 12.18
N PHE A 24 -11.16 15.94 12.03
CA PHE A 24 -10.20 16.14 13.12
C PHE A 24 -9.21 17.26 12.80
N GLU A 25 -8.73 17.94 13.84
CA GLU A 25 -7.70 18.97 13.70
C GLU A 25 -6.33 18.34 13.41
N GLY A 26 -5.50 19.05 12.65
CA GLY A 26 -4.15 18.63 12.29
C GLY A 26 -3.77 19.10 10.88
N PRO A 27 -2.54 18.82 10.43
CA PRO A 27 -2.20 18.98 9.02
C PRO A 27 -3.11 18.08 8.19
N SER A 28 -3.81 18.66 7.20
CA SER A 28 -4.56 17.86 6.24
C SER A 28 -3.62 16.90 5.51
N LEU A 29 -4.14 15.73 5.17
CA LEU A 29 -3.46 14.83 4.24
C LEU A 29 -3.16 15.61 2.96
N PRO A 30 -1.89 15.66 2.52
CA PRO A 30 -1.56 16.48 1.37
C PRO A 30 -2.25 15.90 0.14
N TYR A 31 -3.32 16.56 -0.26
CA TYR A 31 -3.99 16.31 -1.51
C TYR A 31 -3.42 17.32 -2.51
N PRO A 32 -2.91 16.87 -3.66
CA PRO A 32 -2.25 17.79 -4.59
C PRO A 32 -3.25 18.84 -5.07
N ASN A 33 -2.86 20.11 -5.12
CA ASN A 33 -3.66 21.14 -5.76
C ASN A 33 -3.61 21.05 -7.29
N ASP A 34 -2.50 20.52 -7.81
CA ASP A 34 -2.26 20.30 -9.24
C ASP A 34 -3.27 19.28 -9.81
N PRO A 35 -4.04 19.65 -10.86
CA PRO A 35 -5.04 18.76 -11.46
C PRO A 35 -4.49 17.42 -11.97
N ALA A 36 -3.29 17.40 -12.55
CA ALA A 36 -2.68 16.18 -13.08
C ALA A 36 -2.25 15.24 -11.95
N LYS A 37 -1.76 15.78 -10.83
CA LYS A 37 -1.47 15.00 -9.62
C LYS A 37 -2.76 14.46 -8.98
N LYS A 38 -3.87 15.20 -9.00
CA LYS A 38 -5.18 14.72 -8.52
C LYS A 38 -5.68 13.53 -9.34
N GLU A 39 -5.69 13.67 -10.66
CA GLU A 39 -6.12 12.60 -11.57
C GLU A 39 -5.26 11.35 -11.38
N PHE A 40 -3.93 11.52 -11.24
CA PHE A 40 -3.05 10.38 -11.00
C PHE A 40 -3.24 9.74 -9.61
N ALA A 41 -3.53 10.54 -8.59
CA ALA A 41 -3.87 10.00 -7.28
C ALA A 41 -5.12 9.11 -7.36
N GLU A 42 -6.17 9.57 -8.06
CA GLU A 42 -7.41 8.79 -8.26
C GLU A 42 -7.17 7.49 -9.04
N GLU A 43 -6.32 7.54 -10.07
CA GLU A 43 -5.88 6.36 -10.82
C GLU A 43 -5.21 5.32 -9.90
N LEU A 44 -4.23 5.75 -9.09
CA LEU A 44 -3.50 4.87 -8.19
C LEU A 44 -4.37 4.36 -7.04
N ILE A 45 -5.27 5.18 -6.50
CA ILE A 45 -6.24 4.77 -5.48
C ILE A 45 -7.15 3.67 -6.04
N THR A 46 -7.65 3.85 -7.25
CA THR A 46 -8.49 2.86 -7.94
C THR A 46 -7.74 1.57 -8.22
N TYR A 47 -6.46 1.66 -8.59
CA TYR A 47 -5.61 0.50 -8.87
C TYR A 47 -5.23 -0.31 -7.62
N SER A 48 -5.27 0.27 -6.42
CA SER A 48 -4.75 -0.34 -5.19
C SER A 48 -5.33 -1.72 -4.87
N ASP A 49 -6.64 -1.93 -5.09
CA ASP A 49 -7.29 -3.23 -4.91
C ASP A 49 -6.82 -4.25 -5.97
N THR A 50 -6.59 -3.80 -7.20
CA THR A 50 -6.04 -4.64 -8.28
C THR A 50 -4.60 -5.07 -7.94
N PHE A 51 -3.76 -4.13 -7.48
CA PHE A 51 -2.41 -4.43 -7.00
C PHE A 51 -2.44 -5.52 -5.93
N ASN A 52 -3.27 -5.35 -4.90
CA ASN A 52 -3.41 -6.33 -3.82
C ASN A 52 -3.85 -7.70 -4.33
N LYS A 53 -4.88 -7.74 -5.20
CA LYS A 53 -5.40 -8.98 -5.78
C LYS A 53 -4.33 -9.73 -6.56
N ILE A 54 -3.55 -9.04 -7.40
CA ILE A 54 -2.46 -9.66 -8.17
C ILE A 54 -1.43 -10.28 -7.22
N VAL A 55 -0.95 -9.52 -6.24
CA VAL A 55 0.11 -10.01 -5.34
C VAL A 55 -0.41 -11.16 -4.46
N PHE A 56 -1.62 -11.06 -3.88
CA PHE A 56 -2.18 -12.16 -3.09
C PHE A 56 -2.43 -13.42 -3.93
N ALA A 57 -2.92 -13.29 -5.16
CA ALA A 57 -3.14 -14.43 -6.05
C ALA A 57 -1.82 -15.16 -6.37
N SER A 58 -0.73 -14.40 -6.53
CA SER A 58 0.59 -14.94 -6.86
C SER A 58 1.14 -15.94 -5.82
N PHE A 59 0.69 -15.88 -4.55
CA PHE A 59 1.17 -16.77 -3.48
C PHE A 59 0.84 -18.24 -3.71
N LYS A 60 -0.13 -18.53 -4.59
CA LYS A 60 -0.55 -19.90 -4.96
C LYS A 60 -0.06 -20.34 -6.34
N GLY A 61 0.67 -19.49 -7.06
CA GLY A 61 1.15 -19.72 -8.42
C GLY A 61 2.67 -19.69 -8.54
N ASP A 62 3.17 -19.26 -9.70
CA ASP A 62 4.59 -18.93 -9.88
C ASP A 62 4.82 -17.52 -9.31
N THR A 63 4.97 -17.45 -7.98
CA THR A 63 4.95 -16.20 -7.22
C THR A 63 5.89 -15.14 -7.77
N VAL A 64 7.14 -15.50 -8.08
CA VAL A 64 8.14 -14.53 -8.57
C VAL A 64 7.72 -13.96 -9.92
N LYS A 65 7.23 -14.81 -10.83
CA LYS A 65 6.80 -14.41 -12.17
C LYS A 65 5.49 -13.62 -12.14
N GLU A 66 4.58 -13.96 -11.24
CA GLU A 66 3.22 -13.41 -11.19
C GLU A 66 3.12 -12.11 -10.39
N ALA A 67 3.90 -11.94 -9.31
CA ALA A 67 3.89 -10.69 -8.53
C ALA A 67 4.76 -9.59 -9.16
N GLY A 68 5.80 -9.94 -9.91
CA GLY A 68 6.72 -8.99 -10.53
C GLY A 68 6.05 -7.83 -11.29
N PRO A 69 5.12 -8.09 -12.21
CA PRO A 69 4.43 -7.04 -12.97
C PRO A 69 3.68 -6.01 -12.12
N ALA A 70 3.16 -6.41 -10.94
CA ALA A 70 2.50 -5.47 -10.03
C ALA A 70 3.49 -4.47 -9.43
N PHE A 71 4.70 -4.91 -9.08
CA PHE A 71 5.76 -4.03 -8.60
C PHE A 71 6.40 -3.22 -9.73
N ASP A 72 6.46 -3.75 -10.96
CA ASP A 72 6.87 -2.99 -12.14
C ASP A 72 5.89 -1.85 -12.43
N HIS A 73 4.60 -2.06 -12.21
CA HIS A 73 3.61 -0.98 -12.30
C HIS A 73 3.88 0.13 -11.28
N LEU A 74 4.19 -0.20 -10.02
CA LEU A 74 4.54 0.81 -9.01
C LEU A 74 5.84 1.53 -9.34
N GLU A 75 6.87 0.82 -9.83
CA GLU A 75 8.11 1.43 -10.32
C GLU A 75 7.81 2.46 -11.42
N ASN A 76 7.03 2.07 -12.43
CA ASN A 76 6.65 2.96 -13.54
C ASN A 76 5.83 4.16 -13.05
N ALA A 77 4.91 3.96 -12.11
CA ALA A 77 4.12 5.03 -11.52
C ALA A 77 5.00 6.09 -10.82
N LEU A 78 6.05 5.65 -10.12
CA LEU A 78 7.01 6.54 -9.45
C LEU A 78 7.94 7.32 -10.42
N HIS A 79 7.90 7.04 -11.73
CA HIS A 79 8.58 7.86 -12.75
C HIS A 79 7.71 9.01 -13.27
N LYS A 80 6.41 9.05 -12.97
CA LYS A 80 5.48 10.05 -13.55
C LYS A 80 5.82 11.48 -13.10
N PHE A 81 6.18 11.66 -11.84
CA PHE A 81 6.58 12.95 -11.27
C PHE A 81 8.02 12.88 -10.78
N ASN A 82 8.88 13.76 -11.31
CA ASN A 82 10.33 13.74 -11.07
C ASN A 82 10.79 14.77 -10.02
N ASP A 83 9.86 15.45 -9.36
CA ASP A 83 10.09 16.47 -8.34
C ASP A 83 10.19 15.89 -6.91
N GLY A 84 10.16 14.57 -6.75
CA GLY A 84 10.41 13.94 -5.45
C GLY A 84 10.33 12.42 -5.45
N PRO A 85 10.38 11.80 -4.26
CA PRO A 85 10.43 10.35 -4.10
C PRO A 85 9.06 9.67 -3.98
N PHE A 86 7.98 10.44 -3.82
CA PHE A 86 6.62 9.94 -3.63
C PHE A 86 5.86 9.82 -4.96
N PHE A 87 4.74 9.09 -4.96
CA PHE A 87 3.93 8.88 -6.17
C PHE A 87 3.46 10.20 -6.78
N LEU A 88 3.25 11.24 -5.96
CA LEU A 88 2.81 12.57 -6.38
C LEU A 88 3.95 13.61 -6.30
N GLY A 89 5.21 13.17 -6.28
CA GLY A 89 6.39 14.03 -6.28
C GLY A 89 6.98 14.25 -4.88
N HIS A 90 7.09 15.52 -4.47
CA HIS A 90 7.80 15.90 -3.24
C HIS A 90 7.05 15.59 -1.93
N GLU A 91 5.72 15.71 -1.93
CA GLU A 91 4.93 15.65 -0.70
C GLU A 91 4.32 14.27 -0.49
N LEU A 92 4.30 13.83 0.77
CA LEU A 92 3.56 12.65 1.21
C LEU A 92 2.09 12.82 0.86
N SER A 93 1.41 11.81 0.33
CA SER A 93 0.00 11.89 0.02
C SER A 93 -0.80 10.69 0.55
N LEU A 94 -2.11 10.73 0.33
CA LEU A 94 -3.00 9.59 0.58
C LEU A 94 -2.53 8.32 -0.16
N VAL A 95 -1.89 8.46 -1.32
CA VAL A 95 -1.41 7.33 -2.11
C VAL A 95 -0.38 6.52 -1.33
N GLU A 96 0.61 7.16 -0.69
CA GLU A 96 1.58 6.46 0.15
C GLU A 96 0.91 5.67 1.27
N ILE A 97 -0.07 6.28 1.96
CA ILE A 97 -0.79 5.69 3.08
C ILE A 97 -1.55 4.44 2.65
N ILE A 98 -2.07 4.42 1.42
CA ILE A 98 -2.80 3.27 0.87
C ILE A 98 -1.84 2.12 0.53
N TYR A 99 -0.70 2.43 -0.08
CA TYR A 99 0.21 1.40 -0.59
C TYR A 99 1.17 0.85 0.47
N ILE A 100 1.71 1.69 1.36
CA ILE A 100 2.77 1.25 2.28
C ILE A 100 2.41 0.08 3.19
N PRO A 101 1.19 -0.04 3.75
CA PRO A 101 0.87 -1.16 4.62
C PRO A 101 0.89 -2.51 3.90
N PHE A 102 0.68 -2.52 2.58
CA PHE A 102 0.73 -3.72 1.75
C PHE A 102 2.12 -3.97 1.21
N VAL A 103 2.80 -2.95 0.67
CA VAL A 103 4.18 -3.10 0.17
C VAL A 103 5.12 -3.59 1.28
N GLU A 104 4.99 -3.07 2.51
CA GLU A 104 5.76 -3.54 3.68
C GLU A 104 5.55 -5.04 3.92
N LYS A 105 4.30 -5.50 3.94
CA LYS A 105 3.97 -6.90 4.25
C LYS A 105 4.38 -7.83 3.12
N PHE A 106 4.15 -7.42 1.87
CA PHE A 106 4.56 -8.18 0.70
C PHE A 106 6.07 -8.27 0.59
N GLN A 107 6.81 -7.20 0.87
CA GLN A 107 8.27 -7.24 0.91
C GLN A 107 8.77 -8.28 1.92
N ALA A 108 8.25 -8.25 3.16
CA ALA A 108 8.63 -9.19 4.20
C ALA A 108 8.31 -10.65 3.79
N PHE A 109 7.12 -10.88 3.26
CA PHE A 109 6.66 -12.23 2.92
C PHE A 109 7.34 -12.81 1.68
N LEU A 110 7.43 -12.03 0.60
CA LEU A 110 8.07 -12.45 -0.66
C LEU A 110 9.56 -12.73 -0.47
N SER A 111 10.25 -11.89 0.31
CA SER A 111 11.64 -12.12 0.68
C SER A 111 11.79 -13.34 1.59
N GLY A 112 10.95 -13.46 2.63
CA GLY A 112 11.06 -14.52 3.62
C GLY A 112 10.75 -15.93 3.11
N VAL A 113 9.86 -16.08 2.13
CA VAL A 113 9.42 -17.40 1.63
C VAL A 113 10.06 -17.76 0.30
N TRP A 114 10.17 -16.82 -0.64
CA TRP A 114 10.67 -17.09 -1.99
C TRP A 114 12.04 -16.46 -2.28
N ASN A 115 12.66 -15.79 -1.31
CA ASN A 115 13.89 -15.00 -1.51
C ASN A 115 13.73 -13.98 -2.66
N TYR A 116 12.52 -13.47 -2.86
CA TYR A 116 12.21 -12.51 -3.91
C TYR A 116 12.34 -11.09 -3.39
N ASP A 117 13.34 -10.38 -3.92
CA ASP A 117 13.57 -8.97 -3.63
C ASP A 117 12.75 -8.08 -4.59
N ILE A 118 11.70 -7.45 -4.06
CA ILE A 118 10.85 -6.54 -4.83
C ILE A 118 11.59 -5.26 -5.27
N THR A 119 12.75 -4.96 -4.70
CA THR A 119 13.54 -3.75 -5.01
C THR A 119 14.54 -3.97 -6.16
N ALA A 120 14.88 -5.23 -6.45
CA ALA A 120 15.80 -5.58 -7.52
C ALA A 120 15.28 -5.09 -8.88
N GLY A 121 16.06 -4.22 -9.53
CA GLY A 121 15.69 -3.59 -10.80
C GLY A 121 14.64 -2.47 -10.69
N ARG A 122 14.22 -2.07 -9.49
CA ARG A 122 13.19 -1.06 -9.22
C ARG A 122 13.73 0.08 -8.35
N PRO A 123 14.62 0.94 -8.90
CA PRO A 123 15.31 1.96 -8.11
C PRO A 123 14.37 3.03 -7.54
N LYS A 124 13.27 3.39 -8.23
CA LYS A 124 12.30 4.35 -7.68
C LYS A 124 11.51 3.74 -6.54
N LEU A 125 11.08 2.49 -6.66
CA LEU A 125 10.42 1.77 -5.57
C LEU A 125 11.35 1.62 -4.36
N THR A 126 12.63 1.32 -4.59
CA THR A 126 13.66 1.28 -3.54
C THR A 126 13.70 2.61 -2.79
N LYS A 127 13.82 3.72 -3.54
CA LYS A 127 13.88 5.07 -2.96
C LYS A 127 12.59 5.44 -2.22
N TRP A 128 11.44 5.09 -2.78
CA TRP A 128 10.14 5.31 -2.16
C TRP A 128 10.04 4.59 -0.80
N ILE A 129 10.44 3.31 -0.73
CA ILE A 129 10.47 2.55 0.53
C ILE A 129 11.40 3.24 1.55
N GLU A 130 12.59 3.65 1.14
CA GLU A 130 13.53 4.36 2.02
C GLU A 130 12.94 5.64 2.61
N GLU A 131 12.31 6.48 1.79
CA GLU A 131 11.77 7.78 2.22
C GLU A 131 10.50 7.61 3.07
N VAL A 132 9.61 6.68 2.74
CA VAL A 132 8.44 6.39 3.57
C VAL A 132 8.86 5.87 4.95
N ASN A 133 9.90 5.03 5.03
CA ASN A 133 10.43 4.53 6.32
C ASN A 133 11.03 5.63 7.22
N LYS A 134 11.29 6.83 6.70
CA LYS A 134 11.76 7.96 7.51
C LYS A 134 10.62 8.71 8.20
N ILE A 135 9.37 8.52 7.78
CA ILE A 135 8.20 9.22 8.32
C ILE A 135 7.94 8.75 9.75
N ASP A 136 8.03 9.68 10.71
CA ASP A 136 7.89 9.37 12.13
C ASP A 136 6.50 8.83 12.50
N ALA A 137 5.45 9.29 11.82
CA ALA A 137 4.09 8.79 12.02
C ALA A 137 3.90 7.34 11.52
N TYR A 138 4.71 6.88 10.57
CA TYR A 138 4.61 5.53 10.00
C TYR A 138 5.40 4.50 10.82
N LYS A 139 6.60 4.85 11.31
CA LYS A 139 7.47 3.94 12.10
C LYS A 139 6.74 3.14 13.19
N PRO A 140 5.86 3.72 14.05
CA PRO A 140 5.22 2.97 15.12
C PRO A 140 4.08 2.04 14.65
N THR A 141 3.64 2.12 13.39
CA THR A 141 2.54 1.29 12.86
C THR A 141 3.02 0.00 12.20
N LYS A 142 4.34 -0.11 11.99
CA LYS A 142 4.97 -1.26 11.35
C LYS A 142 4.79 -2.53 12.15
N ARG A 143 4.61 -3.65 11.43
CA ARG A 143 4.53 -4.99 12.04
C ARG A 143 5.90 -5.63 12.00
N ASP A 144 6.23 -6.45 13.01
CA ASP A 144 7.41 -7.31 12.95
C ASP A 144 7.35 -8.16 11.66
N PRO A 145 8.36 -8.08 10.77
CA PRO A 145 8.40 -8.88 9.54
C PRO A 145 8.23 -10.38 9.79
N LYS A 146 8.78 -10.93 10.88
CA LYS A 146 8.65 -12.36 11.22
C LYS A 146 7.20 -12.74 11.48
N LEU A 147 6.49 -11.92 12.25
CA LEU A 147 5.06 -12.13 12.53
C LEU A 147 4.19 -11.95 11.28
N THR A 148 4.66 -11.20 10.28
CA THR A 148 4.01 -11.14 8.96
C THR A 148 4.23 -12.43 8.19
N VAL A 149 5.47 -12.94 8.13
CA VAL A 149 5.78 -14.18 7.43
C VAL A 149 5.02 -15.37 8.03
N GLU A 150 5.04 -15.51 9.35
CA GLU A 150 4.31 -16.57 10.06
C GLU A 150 2.80 -16.53 9.76
N TYR A 151 2.20 -15.36 9.90
CA TYR A 151 0.76 -15.18 9.67
C TYR A 151 0.38 -15.44 8.21
N TYR A 152 1.10 -14.89 7.23
CA TYR A 152 0.79 -15.09 5.81
C TYR A 152 1.05 -16.52 5.36
N SER A 153 2.07 -17.18 5.92
CA SER A 153 2.30 -18.60 5.67
C SER A 153 1.10 -19.44 6.14
N ALA A 154 0.62 -19.18 7.35
CA ALA A 154 -0.54 -19.88 7.92
C ALA A 154 -1.83 -19.64 7.13
N VAL A 155 -2.03 -18.44 6.58
CA VAL A 155 -3.26 -18.08 5.85
C VAL A 155 -3.23 -18.52 4.38
N PHE A 156 -2.09 -18.37 3.71
CA PHE A 156 -2.02 -18.48 2.24
C PHE A 156 -1.34 -19.74 1.74
N LEU A 157 -0.45 -20.36 2.53
CA LEU A 157 0.36 -21.51 2.11
C LEU A 157 -0.08 -22.83 2.75
N VAL A 158 -0.71 -22.79 3.92
CA VAL A 158 -1.29 -23.99 4.52
C VAL A 158 -2.61 -24.28 3.81
N LEU A 159 -2.67 -25.40 3.11
CA LEU A 159 -3.89 -25.95 2.51
C LEU A 159 -4.96 -26.09 3.59
N THR A 160 -6.10 -25.42 3.42
CA THR A 160 -7.34 -25.93 3.99
C THR A 160 -7.58 -27.29 3.33
N ILE A 161 -7.40 -28.35 4.12
CA ILE A 161 -7.69 -29.75 3.78
C ILE A 161 -9.17 -29.88 3.38
#